data_AF-A0A2A4K4F0-F1
#
_entry.id   AF-A0A2A4K4F0-F1
#
_cell.length_a   1.000
_cell.length_b   1.000
_cell.length_c   1.000
_cell.angle_alpha   90.00
_cell.angle_beta   90.00
_cell.angle_gamma   90.00
#
_symmetry.space_group_name_H-M   'P 1'
#
loop_
_entity.id
_entity.type
_entity.pdbx_description
1 polymer ?
#
loop_
_entity_poly.entity_id
_entity_poly.type
_entity_poly.pdbx_seq_one_letter_code
_entity_poly.pdbx_strand_id
1 'polypeptide(L)'
;MLLFRYLILALNILSIYCYNENGFIVYCPCMGRFGNQADNFLGALAFSKGLNRTLVLPPWVEYRFGEPKSIQVPFDTYFKVETLSTYHNVITMEKFMKEMAPVIWPVTKRISFCYTQRMGEQENSCNAKSGNPFGPFWDTFDIEFSYSEFYGPLNYDVHNKAMVEKWKQKYPPNHWPVLAFTGAPASFPVQKENVHLQKYLSWSDDISNKSRQFIKKNMGGGGFLGLHLRNGQDWVKACQHVHDSTMLFAAPQCVGYKNERGPLTISMCLPQPDDIIKQVKRALKKRENIKYIFVASDSNHMINDFNKGLQHAEVLVVRLQPSNPHLDLAILGQANYFIGNCVSSYSAFVKRERDVRGLPSEFWSFPYRKKSKHIEL
;
A
#
# COMPACT_ATOMS: atom_id res chain seq x y z
N MET A 1 -37.96 -16.07 -23.05
CA MET A 1 -37.08 -16.39 -21.90
C MET A 1 -35.86 -17.25 -22.28
N LEU A 2 -36.01 -18.32 -23.08
CA LEU A 2 -34.87 -19.15 -23.51
C LEU A 2 -33.82 -18.38 -24.31
N LEU A 3 -34.24 -17.62 -25.34
CA LEU A 3 -33.35 -16.80 -26.19
C LEU A 3 -32.52 -15.77 -25.38
N PHE A 4 -33.11 -15.18 -24.34
CA PHE A 4 -32.41 -14.24 -23.46
C PHE A 4 -31.35 -14.94 -22.59
N ARG A 5 -31.63 -16.18 -22.14
CA ARG A 5 -30.64 -17.01 -21.42
C ARG A 5 -29.49 -17.45 -22.33
N TYR A 6 -29.76 -17.80 -23.59
CA TYR A 6 -28.72 -18.14 -24.58
C TYR A 6 -27.85 -16.91 -24.92
N LEU A 7 -28.44 -15.72 -25.04
CA LEU A 7 -27.70 -14.48 -25.27
C LEU A 7 -26.78 -14.13 -24.09
N ILE A 8 -27.26 -14.26 -22.85
CA ILE A 8 -26.45 -14.05 -21.63
C ILE A 8 -25.31 -15.08 -21.56
N LEU A 9 -25.59 -16.35 -21.87
CA LEU A 9 -24.57 -17.40 -21.90
C LEU A 9 -23.49 -17.11 -22.96
N ALA A 10 -23.90 -16.72 -24.17
CA ALA A 10 -22.98 -16.37 -25.25
C ALA A 10 -22.12 -15.13 -24.92
N LEU A 11 -22.70 -14.10 -24.30
CA LEU A 11 -21.99 -12.91 -23.84
C LEU A 11 -20.99 -13.23 -22.72
N ASN A 12 -21.35 -14.13 -21.80
CA ASN A 12 -20.43 -14.60 -20.76
C ASN A 12 -19.27 -15.40 -21.37
N ILE A 13 -19.53 -16.27 -22.35
CA ILE A 13 -18.48 -17.04 -23.05
C ILE A 13 -17.54 -16.10 -23.81
N LEU A 14 -18.06 -15.09 -24.51
CA LEU A 14 -17.24 -14.09 -25.22
C LEU A 14 -16.39 -13.25 -24.25
N SER A 15 -16.95 -12.85 -23.12
CA SER A 15 -16.21 -12.13 -22.06
C SER A 15 -15.07 -12.99 -21.51
N ILE A 16 -15.34 -14.25 -21.17
CA ILE A 16 -14.32 -15.22 -20.71
C ILE A 16 -13.23 -15.41 -21.77
N TYR A 17 -13.61 -15.49 -23.06
CA TYR A 17 -12.66 -15.66 -24.15
C TYR A 17 -11.76 -14.42 -24.33
N CYS A 18 -12.30 -13.20 -24.22
CA CYS A 18 -11.53 -11.96 -24.33
C CYS A 18 -10.56 -11.76 -23.16
N TYR A 19 -10.91 -12.20 -21.95
CA TYR A 19 -10.01 -12.23 -20.79
C TYR A 19 -8.88 -13.26 -20.94
N ASN A 20 -9.07 -14.28 -21.79
CA ASN A 20 -8.17 -15.43 -21.89
C ASN A 20 -6.89 -15.15 -22.69
N GLU A 21 -6.94 -14.31 -23.74
CA GLU A 21 -5.84 -14.22 -24.71
C GLU A 21 -4.50 -13.74 -24.11
N ASN A 22 -4.55 -12.83 -23.14
CA ASN A 22 -3.33 -12.27 -22.55
C ASN A 22 -2.95 -12.88 -21.20
N GLY A 23 -3.80 -13.74 -20.62
CA GLY A 23 -3.57 -14.38 -19.33
C GLY A 23 -3.57 -13.43 -18.13
N PHE A 24 -3.17 -13.96 -16.97
CA PHE A 24 -3.37 -13.34 -15.66
C PHE A 24 -2.09 -13.29 -14.82
N ILE A 25 -2.04 -12.32 -13.91
CA ILE A 25 -1.06 -12.25 -12.82
C ILE A 25 -1.83 -12.32 -11.51
N VAL A 26 -1.43 -13.26 -10.66
CA VAL A 26 -1.96 -13.49 -9.32
C VAL A 26 -0.79 -13.37 -8.35
N TYR A 27 -0.97 -12.78 -7.17
CA TYR A 27 0.10 -12.72 -6.18
C TYR A 27 -0.44 -12.66 -4.75
N CYS A 28 0.38 -13.06 -3.78
CA CYS A 28 0.11 -12.76 -2.37
C CYS A 28 0.73 -11.42 -1.94
N PRO A 29 -0.03 -10.48 -1.34
CA PRO A 29 0.52 -9.31 -0.65
C PRO A 29 1.10 -9.70 0.71
N CYS A 30 2.00 -10.70 0.72
CA CYS A 30 2.49 -11.39 1.91
C CYS A 30 3.63 -10.65 2.66
N MET A 31 3.99 -9.43 2.26
CA MET A 31 5.07 -8.66 2.90
C MET A 31 4.52 -7.45 3.66
N GLY A 32 4.69 -7.47 4.98
CA GLY A 32 4.35 -6.36 5.87
C GLY A 32 2.85 -6.13 6.05
N ARG A 33 2.49 -4.91 6.49
CA ARG A 33 1.10 -4.46 6.72
C ARG A 33 0.60 -3.62 5.54
N PHE A 34 -0.61 -3.07 5.65
CA PHE A 34 -1.27 -2.30 4.60
C PHE A 34 -0.36 -1.35 3.81
N GLY A 35 0.45 -0.50 4.46
CA GLY A 35 1.34 0.43 3.76
C GLY A 35 2.37 -0.26 2.84
N ASN A 36 2.93 -1.40 3.26
CA ASN A 36 3.82 -2.20 2.42
C ASN A 36 3.07 -2.85 1.26
N GLN A 37 1.90 -3.41 1.54
CA GLN A 37 1.04 -4.06 0.55
C GLN A 37 0.59 -3.06 -0.52
N ALA A 38 0.23 -1.83 -0.13
CA ALA A 38 -0.17 -0.77 -1.05
C ALA A 38 1.01 -0.28 -1.92
N ASP A 39 2.22 -0.16 -1.36
CA ASP A 39 3.41 0.15 -2.15
C ASP A 39 3.70 -0.94 -3.20
N ASN A 40 3.66 -2.20 -2.78
CA ASN A 40 3.84 -3.33 -3.68
C ASN A 40 2.75 -3.43 -4.74
N PHE A 41 1.50 -3.14 -4.38
CA PHE A 41 0.37 -3.13 -5.32
C PHE A 41 0.62 -2.17 -6.49
N LEU A 42 1.14 -0.96 -6.25
CA LEU A 42 1.45 -0.03 -7.33
C LEU A 42 2.47 -0.61 -8.33
N GLY A 43 3.48 -1.30 -7.82
CA GLY A 43 4.45 -2.01 -8.67
C GLY A 43 3.83 -3.20 -9.41
N ALA A 44 3.00 -4.00 -8.75
CA ALA A 44 2.32 -5.14 -9.38
C ALA A 44 1.33 -4.71 -10.47
N LEU A 45 0.66 -3.56 -10.27
CA LEU A 45 -0.21 -2.95 -11.26
C LEU A 45 0.58 -2.48 -12.49
N ALA A 46 1.74 -1.82 -12.28
CA ALA A 46 2.65 -1.45 -13.37
C ALA A 46 3.18 -2.69 -14.11
N PHE A 47 3.61 -3.70 -13.35
CA PHE A 47 4.14 -4.96 -13.88
C PHE A 47 3.13 -5.67 -14.78
N SER A 48 1.88 -5.75 -14.31
CA SER A 48 0.80 -6.39 -15.07
C SER A 48 0.47 -5.68 -16.37
N LYS A 49 0.48 -4.35 -16.36
CA LYS A 49 0.34 -3.55 -17.58
C LYS A 49 1.51 -3.75 -18.53
N GLY A 50 2.75 -3.78 -18.02
CA GLY A 50 3.96 -3.98 -18.82
C GLY A 50 3.95 -5.33 -19.56
N LEU A 51 3.45 -6.39 -18.92
CA LEU A 51 3.29 -7.71 -19.53
C LEU A 51 1.96 -7.88 -20.30
N ASN A 52 1.08 -6.88 -20.27
CA ASN A 52 -0.28 -6.93 -20.82
C ASN A 52 -1.16 -8.05 -20.24
N ARG A 53 -0.93 -8.50 -19.00
CA ARG A 53 -1.72 -9.57 -18.36
C ARG A 53 -2.71 -8.99 -17.38
N THR A 54 -3.94 -9.51 -17.32
CA THR A 54 -4.96 -9.03 -16.37
C THR A 54 -4.47 -9.23 -14.94
N LEU A 55 -4.49 -8.17 -14.12
CA LEU A 55 -4.12 -8.29 -12.71
C LEU A 55 -5.30 -8.81 -11.90
N VAL A 56 -5.09 -9.93 -11.21
CA VAL A 56 -6.00 -10.42 -10.19
C VAL A 56 -5.70 -9.66 -8.89
N LEU A 57 -6.64 -8.80 -8.49
CA LEU A 57 -6.55 -7.98 -7.27
C LEU A 57 -6.63 -8.90 -6.05
N PRO A 58 -5.56 -9.03 -5.26
CA PRO A 58 -5.61 -9.89 -4.09
C PRO A 58 -6.40 -9.22 -2.96
N PRO A 59 -7.01 -10.00 -2.06
CA PRO A 59 -7.46 -9.45 -0.80
C PRO A 59 -6.28 -8.89 0.00
N TRP A 60 -6.54 -7.84 0.77
CA TRP A 60 -5.60 -7.27 1.72
C TRP A 60 -5.39 -8.24 2.89
N VAL A 61 -4.15 -8.35 3.36
CA VAL A 61 -3.83 -9.20 4.51
C VAL A 61 -3.83 -8.33 5.76
N GLU A 62 -4.73 -8.62 6.70
CA GLU A 62 -4.74 -7.99 8.02
C GLU A 62 -4.32 -8.96 9.11
N TYR A 63 -3.56 -8.44 10.08
CA TYR A 63 -3.17 -9.16 11.28
C TYR A 63 -3.96 -8.62 12.46
N ARG A 64 -4.68 -9.49 13.16
CA ARG A 64 -5.47 -9.13 14.33
C ARG A 64 -4.79 -9.61 15.58
N PHE A 65 -4.77 -8.75 16.60
CA PHE A 65 -4.18 -9.11 17.89
C PHE A 65 -4.93 -10.30 18.50
N GLY A 66 -4.20 -11.32 18.93
CA GLY A 66 -4.75 -12.55 19.50
C GLY A 66 -5.19 -13.58 18.46
N GLU A 67 -5.22 -13.26 17.17
CA GLU A 67 -5.53 -14.23 16.12
C GLU A 67 -4.24 -14.85 15.55
N PRO A 68 -4.12 -16.20 15.50
CA PRO A 68 -2.90 -16.85 15.04
C PRO A 68 -2.73 -16.79 13.52
N LYS A 69 -3.82 -16.64 12.77
CA LYS A 69 -3.84 -16.54 11.30
C LYS A 69 -4.19 -15.12 10.89
N SER A 70 -3.62 -14.68 9.76
CA SER A 70 -4.07 -13.45 9.12
C SER A 70 -5.45 -13.64 8.50
N ILE A 71 -6.16 -12.54 8.31
CA ILE A 71 -7.42 -12.52 7.55
C ILE A 71 -7.20 -11.88 6.18
N GLN A 72 -8.04 -12.28 5.23
CA GLN A 72 -8.01 -11.83 3.85
C GLN A 72 -9.25 -10.96 3.62
N VAL A 73 -9.04 -9.65 3.53
CA VAL A 73 -10.11 -8.68 3.31
C VAL A 73 -10.23 -8.39 1.82
N PRO A 74 -11.40 -8.60 1.19
CA PRO A 74 -11.59 -8.35 -0.24
C PRO A 74 -11.11 -6.97 -0.65
N PHE A 75 -10.46 -6.88 -1.83
CA PHE A 75 -9.84 -5.64 -2.31
C PHE A 75 -10.83 -4.47 -2.33
N ASP A 76 -12.06 -4.76 -2.79
CA ASP A 76 -13.17 -3.84 -3.00
C ASP A 76 -13.83 -3.35 -1.71
N THR A 77 -13.48 -3.93 -0.56
CA THR A 77 -13.85 -3.40 0.76
C THR A 77 -13.35 -1.96 0.93
N TYR A 78 -12.13 -1.68 0.47
CA TYR A 78 -11.48 -0.37 0.67
C TYR A 78 -11.38 0.47 -0.59
N PHE A 79 -11.36 -0.13 -1.79
CA PHE A 79 -11.09 0.60 -3.03
C PHE A 79 -12.05 0.23 -4.16
N LYS A 80 -12.37 1.21 -5.01
CA LYS A 80 -13.18 1.00 -6.20
C LYS A 80 -12.37 0.28 -7.28
N VAL A 81 -12.86 -0.87 -7.75
CA VAL A 81 -12.23 -1.66 -8.81
C VAL A 81 -12.31 -0.93 -10.16
N GLU A 82 -13.40 -0.20 -10.41
CA GLU A 82 -13.67 0.47 -11.68
C GLU A 82 -12.64 1.54 -12.02
N THR A 83 -12.09 2.21 -11.00
CA THR A 83 -11.06 3.25 -11.21
C THR A 83 -9.75 2.63 -11.71
N LEU A 84 -9.41 1.44 -11.24
CA LEU A 84 -8.21 0.71 -11.66
C LEU A 84 -8.34 0.21 -13.10
N SER A 85 -9.55 -0.20 -13.51
CA SER A 85 -9.85 -0.63 -14.88
C SER A 85 -9.57 0.44 -15.93
N THR A 86 -9.51 1.73 -15.53
CA THR A 86 -9.11 2.82 -16.44
C THR A 86 -7.61 2.84 -16.75
N TYR A 87 -6.78 2.21 -15.91
CA TYR A 87 -5.35 2.08 -16.14
C TYR A 87 -4.99 0.78 -16.84
N HIS A 88 -5.52 -0.35 -16.37
CA HIS A 88 -5.22 -1.69 -16.88
C HIS A 88 -6.33 -2.66 -16.51
N ASN A 89 -6.42 -3.78 -17.24
CA ASN A 89 -7.40 -4.82 -16.94
C ASN A 89 -7.15 -5.42 -15.55
N VAL A 90 -8.20 -5.43 -14.73
CA VAL A 90 -8.19 -6.00 -13.38
C VAL A 90 -9.43 -6.86 -13.13
N ILE A 91 -9.32 -7.80 -12.20
CA ILE A 91 -10.42 -8.63 -11.69
C ILE A 91 -10.16 -8.94 -10.22
N THR A 92 -11.18 -9.04 -9.37
CA THR A 92 -10.96 -9.44 -7.97
C THR A 92 -10.60 -10.92 -7.87
N MET A 93 -9.81 -11.31 -6.86
CA MET A 93 -9.45 -12.71 -6.63
C MET A 93 -10.69 -13.59 -6.49
N GLU A 94 -11.70 -13.13 -5.75
CA GLU A 94 -12.97 -13.81 -5.54
C GLU A 94 -13.65 -14.13 -6.87
N LYS A 95 -13.72 -13.14 -7.77
CA LYS A 95 -14.32 -13.31 -9.11
C LYS A 95 -13.46 -14.20 -10.00
N PHE A 96 -12.15 -14.01 -10.00
CA PHE A 96 -11.22 -14.84 -10.76
C PHE A 96 -11.31 -16.32 -10.36
N MET A 97 -11.28 -16.61 -9.07
CA MET A 97 -11.34 -17.97 -8.55
C MET A 97 -12.68 -18.65 -8.82
N LYS A 98 -13.77 -17.89 -8.83
CA LYS A 98 -15.12 -18.39 -9.13
C LYS A 98 -15.36 -18.62 -10.62
N GLU A 99 -14.97 -17.66 -11.47
CA GLU A 99 -15.41 -17.62 -12.87
C GLU A 99 -14.33 -18.09 -13.86
N MET A 100 -13.06 -17.85 -13.57
CA MET A 100 -11.96 -18.09 -14.52
C MET A 100 -11.14 -19.33 -14.13
N ALA A 101 -10.71 -19.42 -12.87
CA ALA A 101 -9.78 -20.45 -12.40
C ALA A 101 -10.24 -21.90 -12.69
N PRO A 102 -11.53 -22.28 -12.58
CA PRO A 102 -11.95 -23.66 -12.88
C PRO A 102 -11.66 -24.10 -14.31
N VAL A 103 -11.59 -23.16 -15.26
CA VAL A 103 -11.38 -23.43 -16.69
C VAL A 103 -9.91 -23.27 -17.07
N ILE A 104 -9.28 -22.15 -16.70
CA ILE A 104 -7.93 -21.81 -17.17
C ILE A 104 -6.80 -22.14 -16.19
N TRP A 105 -7.13 -22.36 -14.91
CA TRP A 105 -6.17 -22.61 -13.84
C TRP A 105 -6.61 -23.76 -12.90
N PRO A 106 -6.89 -24.96 -13.46
CA PRO A 106 -7.32 -26.12 -12.68
C PRO A 106 -6.22 -26.56 -11.71
N VAL A 107 -6.60 -27.27 -10.65
CA VAL A 107 -5.70 -27.69 -9.53
C VAL A 107 -4.38 -28.28 -10.01
N THR A 108 -4.40 -29.13 -11.05
CA THR A 108 -3.20 -29.78 -11.60
C THR A 108 -2.23 -28.84 -12.29
N LYS A 109 -2.68 -27.63 -12.69
CA LYS A 109 -1.88 -26.62 -13.40
C LYS A 109 -1.54 -25.40 -12.52
N ARG A 110 -1.77 -25.47 -11.21
CA ARG A 110 -1.46 -24.37 -10.29
C ARG A 110 0.03 -24.33 -9.98
N ILE A 111 0.77 -23.54 -10.75
CA ILE A 111 2.23 -23.36 -10.59
C ILE A 111 2.51 -22.12 -9.76
N SER A 112 3.32 -22.24 -8.71
CA SER A 112 3.78 -21.11 -7.90
C SER A 112 5.08 -20.51 -8.47
N PHE A 113 5.20 -19.19 -8.45
CA PHE A 113 6.36 -18.45 -8.97
C PHE A 113 7.18 -17.82 -7.86
N CYS A 114 8.49 -18.02 -7.89
CA CYS A 114 9.47 -17.37 -7.03
C CYS A 114 10.81 -17.19 -7.76
N TYR A 115 11.70 -16.33 -7.24
CA TYR A 115 12.97 -16.04 -7.93
C TYR A 115 13.87 -17.29 -8.00
N THR A 116 13.99 -17.97 -6.86
CA THR A 116 14.75 -19.21 -6.63
C THR A 116 14.02 -20.03 -5.56
N GLN A 117 14.48 -21.26 -5.30
CA GLN A 117 14.01 -22.07 -4.17
C GLN A 117 13.98 -21.24 -2.88
N ARG A 118 12.87 -21.37 -2.14
CA ARG A 118 12.67 -20.76 -0.83
C ARG A 118 12.80 -21.83 0.24
N MET A 119 13.24 -21.43 1.43
CA MET A 119 13.22 -22.33 2.60
C MET A 119 11.80 -22.77 2.94
N GLY A 120 11.64 -24.03 3.33
CA GLY A 120 10.38 -24.61 3.77
C GLY A 120 10.46 -26.14 3.79
N GLU A 121 9.31 -26.78 3.91
CA GLU A 121 9.20 -28.24 4.07
C GLU A 121 9.59 -29.01 2.80
N GLN A 122 9.38 -28.42 1.63
CA GLN A 122 9.68 -29.05 0.35
C GLN A 122 11.01 -28.56 -0.21
N GLU A 123 11.85 -29.51 -0.64
CA GLU A 123 13.07 -29.23 -1.40
C GLU A 123 12.72 -28.76 -2.83
N ASN A 124 13.60 -27.93 -3.43
CA ASN A 124 13.44 -27.37 -4.77
C ASN A 124 12.05 -26.74 -5.03
N SER A 125 11.47 -26.11 -4.00
CA SER A 125 10.13 -25.53 -4.04
C SER A 125 10.13 -24.04 -3.72
N CYS A 126 9.11 -23.33 -4.23
CA CYS A 126 8.80 -21.98 -3.80
C CYS A 126 8.20 -21.93 -2.39
N ASN A 127 7.80 -23.08 -1.81
CA ASN A 127 7.22 -23.17 -0.48
C ASN A 127 6.12 -22.11 -0.27
N ALA A 128 5.25 -21.95 -1.28
CA ALA A 128 4.35 -20.82 -1.48
C ALA A 128 3.35 -20.59 -0.33
N LYS A 129 3.11 -21.62 0.47
CA LYS A 129 2.18 -21.66 1.61
C LYS A 129 2.89 -21.74 2.97
N SER A 130 4.22 -21.70 3.00
CA SER A 130 4.98 -21.85 4.25
C SER A 130 4.87 -20.59 5.13
N GLY A 131 4.30 -20.76 6.33
CA GLY A 131 4.15 -19.71 7.33
C GLY A 131 2.93 -18.79 7.14
N ASN A 132 2.84 -17.77 8.01
CA ASN A 132 1.81 -16.73 7.98
C ASN A 132 2.43 -15.44 7.42
N PRO A 133 1.83 -14.78 6.40
CA PRO A 133 0.47 -14.96 5.86
C PRO A 133 0.34 -15.88 4.65
N PHE A 134 1.43 -16.50 4.20
CA PHE A 134 1.48 -17.30 2.98
C PHE A 134 0.41 -18.40 2.93
N GLY A 135 0.38 -19.31 3.91
CA GLY A 135 -0.60 -20.40 3.95
C GLY A 135 -2.04 -19.91 3.98
N PRO A 136 -2.45 -19.15 5.02
CA PRO A 136 -3.82 -18.64 5.15
C PRO A 136 -4.33 -17.88 3.91
N PHE A 137 -3.45 -17.12 3.24
CA PHE A 137 -3.83 -16.37 2.04
C PHE A 137 -4.28 -17.30 0.91
N TRP A 138 -3.50 -18.33 0.59
CA TRP A 138 -3.85 -19.28 -0.47
C TRP A 138 -4.97 -20.24 -0.05
N ASP A 139 -5.00 -20.63 1.23
CA ASP A 139 -6.06 -21.48 1.81
C ASP A 139 -7.45 -20.85 1.69
N THR A 140 -7.55 -19.52 1.78
CA THR A 140 -8.83 -18.78 1.64
C THR A 140 -9.56 -19.07 0.31
N PHE A 141 -8.82 -19.48 -0.72
CA PHE A 141 -9.35 -19.76 -2.05
C PHE A 141 -9.16 -21.22 -2.48
N ASP A 142 -8.87 -22.12 -1.52
CA ASP A 142 -8.59 -23.54 -1.77
C ASP A 142 -7.48 -23.74 -2.82
N ILE A 143 -6.44 -22.90 -2.77
CA ILE A 143 -5.31 -22.96 -3.69
C ILE A 143 -4.23 -23.89 -3.13
N GLU A 144 -4.07 -25.03 -3.80
CA GLU A 144 -2.90 -25.90 -3.73
C GLU A 144 -2.05 -25.76 -4.99
N PHE A 145 -0.73 -25.73 -4.83
CA PHE A 145 0.21 -25.64 -5.94
C PHE A 145 0.77 -27.02 -6.29
N SER A 146 0.72 -27.39 -7.57
CA SER A 146 1.24 -28.66 -8.08
C SER A 146 2.73 -28.60 -8.42
N TYR A 147 3.27 -27.40 -8.67
CA TYR A 147 4.67 -27.21 -9.06
C TYR A 147 5.20 -25.81 -8.67
N SER A 148 6.52 -25.65 -8.76
CA SER A 148 7.24 -24.39 -8.51
C SER A 148 8.06 -23.99 -9.73
N GLU A 149 7.86 -22.77 -10.23
CA GLU A 149 8.63 -22.18 -11.32
C GLU A 149 9.60 -21.11 -10.79
N PHE A 150 10.88 -21.27 -11.14
CA PHE A 150 11.93 -20.33 -10.78
C PHE A 150 12.19 -19.35 -11.93
N TYR A 151 11.82 -18.09 -11.72
CA TYR A 151 11.94 -17.08 -12.78
C TYR A 151 13.28 -16.37 -12.83
N GLY A 152 14.21 -16.64 -11.91
CA GLY A 152 15.58 -16.15 -12.01
C GLY A 152 16.17 -16.47 -13.40
N PRO A 153 16.88 -15.52 -14.05
CA PRO A 153 17.37 -14.23 -13.53
C PRO A 153 16.47 -13.02 -13.86
N LEU A 154 15.18 -13.20 -14.15
CA LEU A 154 14.29 -12.08 -14.48
C LEU A 154 14.00 -11.19 -13.26
N ASN A 155 13.84 -9.89 -13.49
CA ASN A 155 13.43 -8.92 -12.47
C ASN A 155 12.15 -8.19 -12.90
N TYR A 156 11.53 -7.43 -11.98
CA TYR A 156 10.22 -6.83 -12.20
C TYR A 156 10.26 -5.44 -12.85
N ASP A 157 11.42 -4.99 -13.34
CA ASP A 157 11.56 -3.65 -13.94
C ASP A 157 10.92 -3.60 -15.34
N VAL A 158 9.66 -3.17 -15.39
CA VAL A 158 8.92 -2.98 -16.66
C VAL A 158 9.28 -1.70 -17.39
N HIS A 159 10.07 -0.81 -16.79
CA HIS A 159 10.58 0.38 -17.48
C HIS A 159 11.76 0.04 -18.40
N ASN A 160 12.35 -1.15 -18.20
CA ASN A 160 13.31 -1.75 -19.11
C ASN A 160 12.60 -2.64 -20.15
N LYS A 161 12.49 -2.14 -21.39
CA LYS A 161 11.88 -2.88 -22.51
C LYS A 161 12.48 -4.28 -22.71
N ALA A 162 13.80 -4.43 -22.57
CA ALA A 162 14.46 -5.73 -22.75
C ALA A 162 14.04 -6.72 -21.66
N MET A 163 13.74 -6.26 -20.45
CA MET A 163 13.22 -7.13 -19.39
C MET A 163 11.78 -7.58 -19.67
N VAL A 164 10.93 -6.67 -20.14
CA VAL A 164 9.55 -6.99 -20.56
C VAL A 164 9.55 -8.07 -21.65
N GLU A 165 10.39 -7.93 -22.68
CA GLU A 165 10.45 -8.93 -23.75
C GLU A 165 10.95 -10.28 -23.27
N LYS A 166 11.93 -10.32 -22.35
CA LYS A 166 12.37 -11.58 -21.72
C LYS A 166 11.24 -12.27 -20.95
N TRP A 167 10.41 -11.52 -20.22
CA TRP A 167 9.24 -12.08 -19.54
C TRP A 167 8.22 -12.66 -20.52
N LYS A 168 7.90 -11.93 -21.59
CA LYS A 168 6.94 -12.37 -22.62
C LYS A 168 7.44 -13.59 -23.38
N GLN A 169 8.74 -13.64 -23.69
CA GLN A 169 9.36 -14.77 -24.37
C GLN A 169 9.40 -16.01 -23.48
N LYS A 170 9.78 -15.88 -22.21
CA LYS A 170 9.88 -17.02 -21.28
C LYS A 170 8.50 -17.55 -20.88
N TYR A 171 7.53 -16.65 -20.70
CA TYR A 171 6.20 -16.99 -20.20
C TYR A 171 5.08 -16.45 -21.11
N PRO A 172 4.89 -16.99 -22.32
CA PRO A 172 3.80 -16.58 -23.20
C PRO A 172 2.43 -17.04 -22.67
N PRO A 173 1.35 -16.26 -22.82
CA PRO A 173 0.02 -16.55 -22.24
C PRO A 173 -0.59 -17.90 -22.64
N ASN A 174 -0.34 -18.35 -23.86
CA ASN A 174 -0.86 -19.62 -24.38
C ASN A 174 -0.33 -20.86 -23.63
N HIS A 175 0.89 -20.79 -23.09
CA HIS A 175 1.49 -21.85 -22.27
C HIS A 175 1.39 -21.56 -20.77
N TRP A 176 1.42 -20.26 -20.42
CA TRP A 176 1.39 -19.77 -19.05
C TRP A 176 0.20 -18.83 -18.86
N PRO A 177 -1.03 -19.35 -18.78
CA PRO A 177 -2.23 -18.53 -18.68
C PRO A 177 -2.29 -17.76 -17.36
N VAL A 178 -1.66 -18.26 -16.29
CA VAL A 178 -1.62 -17.62 -14.97
C VAL A 178 -0.20 -17.63 -14.41
N LEU A 179 0.31 -16.46 -14.05
CA LEU A 179 1.56 -16.30 -13.31
C LEU A 179 1.24 -16.01 -11.84
N ALA A 180 1.35 -17.03 -10.97
CA ALA A 180 0.96 -16.95 -9.57
C ALA A 180 2.18 -16.78 -8.64
N PHE A 181 2.48 -15.54 -8.26
CA PHE A 181 3.67 -15.19 -7.49
C PHE A 181 3.46 -15.36 -5.99
N THR A 182 4.45 -15.98 -5.33
CA THR A 182 4.43 -16.16 -3.86
C THR A 182 4.52 -14.85 -3.07
N GLY A 183 4.93 -13.76 -3.72
CA GLY A 183 4.91 -12.39 -3.19
C GLY A 183 4.63 -11.41 -4.34
N ALA A 184 4.42 -10.14 -4.03
CA ALA A 184 4.15 -9.16 -5.07
C ALA A 184 5.30 -9.06 -6.10
N PRO A 185 5.01 -9.05 -7.42
CA PRO A 185 6.02 -8.83 -8.45
C PRO A 185 6.39 -7.33 -8.54
N ALA A 186 6.93 -6.80 -7.45
CA ALA A 186 7.16 -5.38 -7.25
C ALA A 186 8.32 -5.11 -6.28
N SER A 187 8.96 -3.95 -6.42
CA SER A 187 9.92 -3.44 -5.43
C SER A 187 9.21 -2.87 -4.20
N PHE A 188 9.93 -2.81 -3.08
CA PHE A 188 9.58 -2.01 -1.91
C PHE A 188 10.81 -1.21 -1.44
N PRO A 189 10.69 0.11 -1.19
CA PRO A 189 9.50 0.94 -1.46
C PRO A 189 9.14 0.99 -2.95
N VAL A 190 7.96 1.50 -3.28
CA VAL A 190 7.51 1.64 -4.67
C VAL A 190 8.54 2.41 -5.51
N GLN A 191 8.80 1.96 -6.74
CA GLN A 191 9.67 2.66 -7.69
C GLN A 191 9.13 4.07 -8.00
N LYS A 192 10.02 5.04 -8.21
CA LYS A 192 9.67 6.44 -8.46
C LYS A 192 8.69 6.59 -9.61
N GLU A 193 8.89 5.81 -10.65
CA GLU A 193 8.12 5.78 -11.89
C GLU A 193 6.67 5.34 -11.63
N ASN A 194 6.41 4.54 -10.59
CA ASN A 194 5.09 3.97 -10.29
C ASN A 194 4.32 4.75 -9.21
N VAL A 195 4.93 5.73 -8.55
CA VAL A 195 4.30 6.55 -7.49
C VAL A 195 2.99 7.21 -7.95
N HIS A 196 2.96 7.69 -9.19
CA HIS A 196 1.81 8.39 -9.78
C HIS A 196 0.57 7.49 -9.93
N LEU A 197 0.73 6.16 -9.88
CA LEU A 197 -0.38 5.21 -10.01
C LEU A 197 -1.34 5.25 -8.83
N GLN A 198 -0.97 5.90 -7.71
CA GLN A 198 -1.87 6.15 -6.59
C GLN A 198 -3.17 6.85 -7.03
N LYS A 199 -3.16 7.62 -8.13
CA LYS A 199 -4.36 8.29 -8.65
C LYS A 199 -5.49 7.34 -9.04
N TYR A 200 -5.18 6.07 -9.30
CA TYR A 200 -6.17 5.05 -9.65
C TYR A 200 -6.74 4.31 -8.42
N LEU A 201 -6.14 4.47 -7.24
CA LEU A 201 -6.67 3.96 -5.97
C LEU A 201 -7.68 4.94 -5.39
N SER A 202 -8.95 4.78 -5.75
CA SER A 202 -10.06 5.53 -5.18
C SER A 202 -10.72 4.76 -4.04
N TRP A 203 -10.88 5.39 -2.88
CA TRP A 203 -11.59 4.82 -1.73
C TRP A 203 -12.99 4.34 -2.12
N SER A 204 -13.43 3.22 -1.52
CA SER A 204 -14.80 2.72 -1.63
C SER A 204 -15.80 3.75 -1.12
N ASP A 205 -17.07 3.63 -1.53
CA ASP A 205 -18.10 4.56 -1.10
C ASP A 205 -18.33 4.49 0.42
N ASP A 206 -18.19 3.31 1.03
CA ASP A 206 -18.26 3.14 2.48
C ASP A 206 -17.19 3.95 3.22
N ILE A 207 -15.90 3.76 2.87
CA ILE A 207 -14.79 4.50 3.51
C ILE A 207 -14.92 6.00 3.25
N SER A 208 -15.26 6.37 2.01
CA SER A 208 -15.44 7.78 1.63
C SER A 208 -16.57 8.45 2.43
N ASN A 209 -17.72 7.77 2.58
CA ASN A 209 -18.86 8.26 3.36
C ASN A 209 -18.51 8.37 4.84
N LYS A 210 -17.92 7.33 5.43
CA LYS A 210 -17.50 7.33 6.85
C LYS A 210 -16.52 8.45 7.14
N SER A 211 -15.56 8.68 6.24
CA SER A 211 -14.57 9.75 6.39
C SER A 211 -15.23 11.14 6.35
N ARG A 212 -16.11 11.40 5.36
CA ARG A 212 -16.85 12.67 5.28
C ARG A 212 -17.75 12.90 6.50
N GLN A 213 -18.45 11.87 6.95
CA GLN A 213 -19.31 11.95 8.13
C GLN A 213 -18.50 12.25 9.39
N PHE A 214 -17.36 11.58 9.57
CA PHE A 214 -16.46 11.82 10.69
C PHE A 214 -15.94 13.27 10.69
N ILE A 215 -15.45 13.76 9.55
CA ILE A 215 -14.95 15.13 9.42
C ILE A 215 -16.07 16.13 9.68
N LYS A 216 -17.25 15.95 9.09
CA LYS A 216 -18.40 16.85 9.29
C LYS A 216 -18.83 16.91 10.76
N LYS A 217 -18.88 15.76 11.45
CA LYS A 217 -19.33 15.67 12.84
C LYS A 217 -18.33 16.26 13.83
N ASN A 218 -17.04 16.04 13.63
CA ASN A 218 -16.01 16.36 14.63
C ASN A 218 -15.15 17.59 14.28
N MET A 219 -15.12 17.99 13.00
CA MET A 219 -14.22 19.01 12.46
C MET A 219 -14.88 19.91 11.40
N GLY A 220 -16.23 20.05 11.43
CA GLY A 220 -16.98 20.77 10.40
C GLY A 220 -16.88 22.31 10.42
N GLY A 221 -16.34 22.90 11.48
CA GLY A 221 -16.34 24.36 11.71
C GLY A 221 -15.14 25.14 11.15
N GLY A 222 -14.24 24.48 10.41
CA GLY A 222 -12.98 25.07 9.93
C GLY A 222 -12.02 24.04 9.34
N GLY A 223 -10.83 24.48 8.93
CA GLY A 223 -9.81 23.58 8.41
C GLY A 223 -9.15 22.73 9.49
N PHE A 224 -8.53 21.63 9.09
CA PHE A 224 -7.81 20.74 10.01
C PHE A 224 -6.41 20.35 9.55
N LEU A 225 -5.54 20.17 10.54
CA LEU A 225 -4.21 19.62 10.39
C LEU A 225 -4.27 18.10 10.62
N GLY A 226 -3.85 17.31 9.65
CA GLY A 226 -3.71 15.86 9.79
C GLY A 226 -2.30 15.49 10.24
N LEU A 227 -2.18 14.70 11.31
CA LEU A 227 -0.91 14.24 11.86
C LEU A 227 -0.86 12.72 11.83
N HIS A 228 0.25 12.15 11.38
CA HIS A 228 0.53 10.73 11.56
C HIS A 228 1.70 10.53 12.53
N LEU A 229 1.41 9.90 13.66
CA LEU A 229 2.39 9.54 14.69
C LEU A 229 2.64 8.03 14.65
N ARG A 230 3.82 7.66 14.15
CA ARG A 230 4.30 6.28 14.14
C ARG A 230 5.26 6.09 15.32
N ASN A 231 4.76 5.56 16.42
CA ASN A 231 5.47 5.49 17.71
C ASN A 231 5.20 4.19 18.49
N GLY A 232 4.71 3.14 17.81
CA GLY A 232 4.64 1.79 18.37
C GLY A 232 6.01 1.20 18.71
N GLN A 233 6.03 0.23 19.62
CA GLN A 233 7.27 -0.40 20.11
C GLN A 233 8.07 -1.10 19.01
N ASP A 234 7.38 -1.70 18.04
CA ASP A 234 7.98 -2.28 16.83
C ASP A 234 8.70 -1.21 16.00
N TRP A 235 8.11 -0.01 15.92
CA TRP A 235 8.67 1.11 15.20
C TRP A 235 9.90 1.70 15.87
N VAL A 236 9.92 1.79 17.20
CA VAL A 236 11.09 2.24 17.96
C VAL A 236 12.31 1.39 17.62
N LYS A 237 12.14 0.06 17.56
CA LYS A 237 13.20 -0.87 17.15
C LYS A 237 13.60 -0.66 15.68
N ALA A 238 12.64 -0.55 14.77
CA ALA A 238 12.94 -0.31 13.36
C ALA A 238 13.76 0.97 13.13
N CYS A 239 13.46 2.05 13.87
CA CYS A 239 14.19 3.30 13.76
C CYS A 239 15.64 3.24 14.29
N GLN A 240 16.00 2.20 15.06
CA GLN A 240 17.41 1.97 15.39
C GLN A 240 18.22 1.73 14.12
N HIS A 241 17.67 1.11 13.08
CA HIS A 241 18.41 0.83 11.84
C HIS A 241 18.55 2.01 10.86
N VAL A 242 18.21 3.23 11.27
CA VAL A 242 18.35 4.43 10.40
C VAL A 242 19.81 4.68 10.00
N HIS A 243 20.77 4.35 10.86
CA HIS A 243 22.19 4.48 10.54
C HIS A 243 22.69 3.40 9.57
N ASP A 244 22.02 2.25 9.50
CA ASP A 244 22.41 1.14 8.63
C ASP A 244 21.89 1.32 7.20
N SER A 245 20.76 2.03 7.03
CA SER A 245 20.15 2.26 5.73
C SER A 245 19.60 3.68 5.59
N THR A 246 20.22 4.45 4.71
CA THR A 246 19.75 5.78 4.32
C THR A 246 18.40 5.75 3.57
N MET A 247 17.99 4.57 3.10
CA MET A 247 16.80 4.32 2.30
C MET A 247 15.79 3.42 3.02
N LEU A 248 15.78 3.47 4.36
CA LEU A 248 14.92 2.63 5.19
C LEU A 248 13.43 2.81 4.81
N PHE A 249 12.79 1.71 4.41
CA PHE A 249 11.37 1.66 4.05
C PHE A 249 10.96 2.78 3.08
N ALA A 250 10.04 3.66 3.49
CA ALA A 250 9.51 4.73 2.63
C ALA A 250 10.28 6.05 2.71
N ALA A 251 11.46 6.08 3.36
CA ALA A 251 12.34 7.25 3.44
C ALA A 251 12.55 8.01 2.11
N PRO A 252 12.60 7.36 0.93
CA PRO A 252 12.78 8.06 -0.35
C PRO A 252 11.73 9.14 -0.65
N GLN A 253 10.54 9.10 -0.02
CA GLN A 253 9.55 10.17 -0.14
C GLN A 253 10.04 11.53 0.39
N CYS A 254 10.98 11.49 1.34
CA CYS A 254 11.63 12.66 1.93
C CYS A 254 13.02 12.90 1.36
N VAL A 255 13.92 11.91 1.50
CA VAL A 255 15.34 12.06 1.18
C VAL A 255 15.65 11.93 -0.31
N GLY A 256 14.67 11.45 -1.10
CA GLY A 256 14.82 11.19 -2.52
C GLY A 256 15.29 9.77 -2.83
N TYR A 257 15.17 9.35 -4.09
CA TYR A 257 15.48 7.98 -4.51
C TYR A 257 16.99 7.70 -4.62
N LYS A 258 17.82 8.75 -4.48
CA LYS A 258 19.28 8.71 -4.48
C LYS A 258 19.86 9.57 -3.35
N ASN A 259 19.10 9.79 -2.26
CA ASN A 259 19.46 10.69 -1.16
C ASN A 259 19.73 12.15 -1.58
N GLU A 260 19.12 12.59 -2.68
CA GLU A 260 19.35 13.93 -3.25
C GLU A 260 18.85 15.09 -2.36
N ARG A 261 18.07 14.82 -1.31
CA ARG A 261 17.52 15.83 -0.38
C ARG A 261 18.12 15.77 1.03
N GLY A 262 19.28 15.13 1.17
CA GLY A 262 20.01 15.02 2.43
C GLY A 262 19.81 13.69 3.16
N PRO A 263 20.49 13.49 4.29
CA PRO A 263 20.49 12.22 5.00
C PRO A 263 19.18 11.98 5.77
N LEU A 264 18.82 10.70 5.92
CA LEU A 264 17.79 10.28 6.86
C LEU A 264 18.31 10.39 8.29
N THR A 265 17.57 11.06 9.17
CA THR A 265 17.94 11.19 10.59
C THR A 265 16.99 10.42 11.50
N ILE A 266 17.47 10.06 12.70
CA ILE A 266 16.65 9.39 13.71
C ILE A 266 15.39 10.21 14.06
N SER A 267 15.50 11.54 14.10
CA SER A 267 14.37 12.43 14.36
C SER A 267 13.30 12.44 13.25
N MET A 268 13.66 12.14 12.00
CA MET A 268 12.69 11.94 10.92
C MET A 268 11.94 10.61 11.05
N CYS A 269 12.58 9.59 11.65
CA CYS A 269 11.99 8.27 11.87
C CYS A 269 11.16 8.20 13.15
N LEU A 270 11.68 8.75 14.25
CA LEU A 270 11.09 8.76 15.58
C LEU A 270 11.30 10.14 16.22
N PRO A 271 10.45 11.13 15.89
CA PRO A 271 10.55 12.47 16.43
C PRO A 271 10.20 12.51 17.92
N GLN A 272 10.86 13.41 18.66
CA GLN A 272 10.58 13.61 20.09
C GLN A 272 9.31 14.42 20.30
N PRO A 273 8.58 14.20 21.42
CA PRO A 273 7.33 14.91 21.70
C PRO A 273 7.44 16.44 21.61
N ASP A 274 8.48 17.04 22.19
CA ASP A 274 8.68 18.50 22.18
C ASP A 274 8.89 19.05 20.76
N ASP A 275 9.61 18.30 19.91
CA ASP A 275 9.84 18.68 18.51
C ASP A 275 8.54 18.59 17.69
N ILE A 276 7.71 17.57 17.96
CA ILE A 276 6.37 17.43 17.36
C ILE A 276 5.52 18.66 17.72
N ILE A 277 5.39 18.99 19.01
CA ILE A 277 4.61 20.16 19.46
C ILE A 277 5.15 21.45 18.83
N LYS A 278 6.47 21.64 18.79
CA LYS A 278 7.10 22.81 18.18
C LYS A 278 6.84 22.90 16.67
N GLN A 279 6.83 21.78 15.95
CA GLN A 279 6.51 21.75 14.52
C GLN A 279 5.03 22.03 14.28
N VAL A 280 4.13 21.47 15.09
CA VAL A 280 2.69 21.74 15.02
C VAL A 280 2.40 23.22 15.29
N LYS A 281 2.97 23.83 16.33
CA LYS A 281 2.84 25.28 16.58
C LYS A 281 3.26 26.13 15.39
N ARG A 282 4.36 25.77 14.72
CA ARG A 282 4.85 26.45 13.51
C ARG A 282 3.89 26.27 12.34
N ALA A 283 3.28 25.09 12.19
CA ALA A 283 2.31 24.83 11.14
C ALA A 283 1.01 25.64 11.34
N LEU A 284 0.50 25.71 12.58
CA LEU A 284 -0.68 26.49 12.94
C LEU A 284 -0.48 27.99 12.70
N LYS A 285 0.68 28.54 13.11
CA LYS A 285 1.01 29.97 12.86
C LYS A 285 1.02 30.36 11.38
N LYS A 286 1.29 29.40 10.48
CA LYS A 286 1.31 29.65 9.03
C LYS A 286 -0.07 29.47 8.38
N ARG A 287 -1.09 29.06 9.14
CA ARG A 287 -2.37 28.59 8.62
C ARG A 287 -3.51 29.03 9.55
N GLU A 288 -3.95 30.26 9.36
CA GLU A 288 -4.95 30.92 10.21
C GLU A 288 -6.33 30.23 10.21
N ASN A 289 -6.66 29.47 9.15
CA ASN A 289 -7.96 28.80 9.01
C ASN A 289 -8.04 27.40 9.67
N ILE A 290 -6.98 26.95 10.35
CA ILE A 290 -6.97 25.64 11.03
C ILE A 290 -7.55 25.76 12.43
N LYS A 291 -8.66 25.07 12.68
CA LYS A 291 -9.33 24.98 14.00
C LYS A 291 -9.25 23.61 14.63
N TYR A 292 -8.83 22.59 13.87
CA TYR A 292 -8.79 21.21 14.34
C TYR A 292 -7.45 20.54 14.03
N ILE A 293 -7.07 19.58 14.87
CA ILE A 293 -5.94 18.69 14.65
C ILE A 293 -6.48 17.27 14.71
N PHE A 294 -6.36 16.53 13.61
CA PHE A 294 -6.66 15.11 13.57
C PHE A 294 -5.37 14.32 13.75
N VAL A 295 -5.33 13.42 14.72
CA VAL A 295 -4.17 12.57 14.99
C VAL A 295 -4.51 11.10 14.69
N ALA A 296 -3.77 10.52 13.75
CA ALA A 296 -3.71 9.08 13.54
C ALA A 296 -2.42 8.54 14.16
N SER A 297 -2.52 7.45 14.93
CA SER A 297 -1.36 6.81 15.53
C SER A 297 -1.54 5.30 15.63
N ASP A 298 -0.43 4.58 15.51
CA ASP A 298 -0.36 3.15 15.76
C ASP A 298 -0.27 2.78 17.25
N SER A 299 -0.04 3.77 18.13
CA SER A 299 0.04 3.58 19.57
C SER A 299 -0.41 4.84 20.31
N ASN A 300 0.50 5.76 20.60
CA ASN A 300 0.20 6.95 21.41
C ASN A 300 -0.17 8.15 20.53
N HIS A 301 -1.41 8.61 20.68
CA HIS A 301 -1.95 9.76 19.95
C HIS A 301 -1.51 11.12 20.53
N MET A 302 -0.79 11.15 21.66
CA MET A 302 -0.28 12.36 22.31
C MET A 302 -1.35 13.42 22.62
N ILE A 303 -2.61 13.00 22.82
CA ILE A 303 -3.74 13.94 23.02
C ILE A 303 -3.49 14.88 24.21
N ASN A 304 -3.00 14.34 25.33
CA ASN A 304 -2.70 15.14 26.52
C ASN A 304 -1.54 16.12 26.29
N ASP A 305 -0.49 15.67 25.60
CA ASP A 305 0.67 16.51 25.27
C ASP A 305 0.27 17.64 24.33
N PHE A 306 -0.59 17.38 23.35
CA PHE A 306 -1.12 18.42 22.48
C PHE A 306 -2.03 19.39 23.23
N ASN A 307 -2.95 18.91 24.08
CA ASN A 307 -3.84 19.77 24.86
C ASN A 307 -3.03 20.72 25.77
N LYS A 308 -1.99 20.21 26.43
CA LYS A 308 -1.08 21.03 27.25
C LYS A 308 -0.23 21.97 26.39
N GLY A 309 0.39 21.44 25.34
CA GLY A 309 1.31 22.17 24.48
C GLY A 309 0.63 23.28 23.68
N LEU A 310 -0.65 23.10 23.33
CA LEU A 310 -1.43 23.98 22.46
C LEU A 310 -2.56 24.71 23.18
N GLN A 311 -2.55 24.79 24.51
CA GLN A 311 -3.60 25.42 25.32
C GLN A 311 -3.94 26.88 24.94
N HIS A 312 -3.01 27.59 24.27
CA HIS A 312 -3.20 28.96 23.79
C HIS A 312 -3.51 29.07 22.29
N ALA A 313 -3.48 27.95 21.57
CA ALA A 313 -3.98 27.87 20.21
C ALA A 313 -5.44 27.43 20.31
N GLU A 314 -6.37 28.23 19.79
CA GLU A 314 -7.82 27.93 19.79
C GLU A 314 -8.15 26.77 18.83
N VAL A 315 -7.58 25.58 19.10
CA VAL A 315 -7.68 24.39 18.26
C VAL A 315 -8.14 23.18 19.08
N LEU A 316 -8.97 22.35 18.47
CA LEU A 316 -9.44 21.09 19.06
C LEU A 316 -8.65 19.91 18.50
N VAL A 317 -8.13 19.06 19.39
CA VAL A 317 -7.40 17.84 19.01
C VAL A 317 -8.33 16.63 19.05
N VAL A 318 -8.41 15.91 17.94
CA VAL A 318 -9.36 14.83 17.69
C VAL A 318 -8.60 13.59 17.23
N ARG A 319 -9.07 12.41 17.65
CA ARG A 319 -8.67 11.11 17.11
C ARG A 319 -9.89 10.27 16.76
N LEU A 320 -9.71 9.29 15.89
CA LEU A 320 -10.75 8.32 15.58
C LEU A 320 -10.91 7.31 16.73
N GLN A 321 -12.17 7.00 17.12
CA GLN A 321 -12.49 6.00 18.15
C GLN A 321 -13.73 5.17 17.73
N PRO A 322 -13.64 3.82 17.69
CA PRO A 322 -12.42 3.02 17.79
C PRO A 322 -11.48 3.28 16.59
N SER A 323 -10.19 2.96 16.73
CA SER A 323 -9.21 3.15 15.64
C SER A 323 -9.58 2.29 14.43
N ASN A 324 -9.42 2.84 13.23
CA ASN A 324 -9.54 2.13 11.97
C ASN A 324 -8.48 2.69 11.00
N PRO A 325 -7.46 1.89 10.63
CA PRO A 325 -6.33 2.41 9.86
C PRO A 325 -6.73 2.88 8.45
N HIS A 326 -7.74 2.29 7.83
CA HIS A 326 -8.18 2.72 6.49
C HIS A 326 -8.95 4.04 6.57
N LEU A 327 -9.79 4.20 7.60
CA LEU A 327 -10.52 5.45 7.84
C LEU A 327 -9.58 6.58 8.24
N ASP A 328 -8.55 6.30 9.04
CA ASP A 328 -7.48 7.26 9.37
C ASP A 328 -6.78 7.77 8.11
N LEU A 329 -6.38 6.89 7.18
CA LEU A 329 -5.79 7.28 5.90
C LEU A 329 -6.71 8.18 5.08
N ALA A 330 -7.99 7.80 4.96
CA ALA A 330 -8.99 8.56 4.20
C ALA A 330 -9.25 9.96 4.80
N ILE A 331 -9.19 10.09 6.13
CA ILE A 331 -9.30 11.39 6.82
C ILE A 331 -8.01 12.22 6.59
N LEU A 332 -6.82 11.63 6.77
CA LEU A 332 -5.55 12.31 6.54
C LEU A 332 -5.40 12.79 5.08
N GLY A 333 -5.87 12.00 4.13
CA GLY A 333 -5.91 12.35 2.70
C GLY A 333 -6.73 13.62 2.41
N GLN A 334 -7.68 13.97 3.27
CA GLN A 334 -8.55 15.15 3.15
C GLN A 334 -8.10 16.36 3.98
N ALA A 335 -7.03 16.24 4.78
CA ALA A 335 -6.56 17.33 5.64
C ALA A 335 -6.16 18.58 4.83
N ASN A 336 -6.37 19.78 5.39
CA ASN A 336 -5.90 21.02 4.75
C ASN A 336 -4.37 21.09 4.75
N TYR A 337 -3.73 20.48 5.74
CA TYR A 337 -2.30 20.25 5.78
C TYR A 337 -2.02 18.92 6.46
N PHE A 338 -0.98 18.22 6.01
CA PHE A 338 -0.59 16.92 6.56
C PHE A 338 0.86 16.96 7.04
N ILE A 339 1.13 16.42 8.23
CA ILE A 339 2.49 16.15 8.69
C ILE A 339 2.62 14.65 8.95
N GLY A 340 3.46 14.01 8.13
CA GLY A 340 3.69 12.58 8.15
C GLY A 340 5.05 12.16 8.69
N ASN A 341 5.28 10.86 8.74
CA ASN A 341 6.55 10.25 9.07
C ASN A 341 7.28 9.83 7.79
N CYS A 342 8.53 10.27 7.61
CA CYS A 342 9.30 10.01 6.38
C CYS A 342 9.52 8.52 6.09
N VAL A 343 9.70 7.71 7.13
CA VAL A 343 10.10 6.30 7.00
C VAL A 343 8.87 5.39 6.84
N SER A 344 7.69 5.86 7.26
CA SER A 344 6.46 5.07 7.24
C SER A 344 5.83 4.97 5.85
N SER A 345 5.63 3.75 5.35
CA SER A 345 4.86 3.48 4.13
C SER A 345 3.36 3.81 4.30
N TYR A 346 2.86 3.83 5.53
CA TYR A 346 1.50 4.31 5.84
C TYR A 346 1.37 5.82 5.58
N SER A 347 2.37 6.63 5.99
CA SER A 347 2.45 8.04 5.56
C SER A 347 2.66 8.20 4.07
N ALA A 348 3.43 7.30 3.44
CA ALA A 348 3.68 7.36 2.00
C ALA A 348 2.39 7.21 1.19
N PHE A 349 1.46 6.34 1.63
CA PHE A 349 0.13 6.24 1.04
C PHE A 349 -0.58 7.60 1.03
N VAL A 350 -0.69 8.25 2.19
CA VAL A 350 -1.32 9.57 2.32
C VAL A 350 -0.61 10.61 1.47
N LYS A 351 0.73 10.64 1.50
CA LYS A 351 1.53 11.58 0.73
C LYS A 351 1.23 11.48 -0.77
N ARG A 352 1.19 10.26 -1.31
CA ARG A 352 0.89 10.04 -2.73
C ARG A 352 -0.54 10.45 -3.08
N GLU A 353 -1.52 10.11 -2.25
CA GLU A 353 -2.92 10.52 -2.46
C GLU A 353 -3.05 12.05 -2.52
N ARG A 354 -2.35 12.73 -1.61
CA ARG A 354 -2.32 14.19 -1.53
C ARG A 354 -1.58 14.83 -2.70
N ASP A 355 -0.46 14.28 -3.13
CA ASP A 355 0.31 14.78 -4.27
C ASP A 355 -0.50 14.75 -5.56
N VAL A 356 -1.24 13.67 -5.81
CA VAL A 356 -2.15 13.56 -6.97
C VAL A 356 -3.20 14.68 -6.98
N ARG A 357 -3.64 15.12 -5.79
CA ARG A 357 -4.64 16.18 -5.62
C ARG A 357 -4.03 17.58 -5.44
N GLY A 358 -2.70 17.73 -5.50
CA GLY A 358 -2.03 19.00 -5.25
C GLY A 358 -2.16 19.51 -3.81
N LEU A 359 -2.38 18.63 -2.83
CA LEU A 359 -2.58 18.99 -1.43
C LEU A 359 -1.25 19.06 -0.66
N PRO A 360 -1.04 20.09 0.19
CA PRO A 360 0.26 20.34 0.81
C PRO A 360 0.56 19.34 1.94
N SER A 361 1.81 18.88 2.02
CA SER A 361 2.28 17.93 3.03
C SER A 361 3.68 18.28 3.53
N GLU A 362 3.96 17.97 4.78
CA GLU A 362 5.26 18.09 5.45
C GLU A 362 5.59 16.78 6.17
N PHE A 363 6.82 16.66 6.67
CA PHE A 363 7.24 15.51 7.47
C PHE A 363 7.96 15.95 8.73
N TRP A 364 7.91 15.11 9.75
CA TRP A 364 8.60 15.34 11.00
C TRP A 364 10.09 15.57 10.79
N SER A 365 10.61 16.66 11.35
CA SER A 365 12.04 17.00 11.34
C SER A 365 12.69 17.11 9.94
N PHE A 366 11.90 17.26 8.87
CA PHE A 366 12.36 17.43 7.48
C PHE A 366 11.96 18.80 6.91
N PRO A 367 12.79 19.47 6.08
CA PRO A 367 14.13 19.07 5.62
C PRO A 367 15.18 19.11 6.74
N TYR A 368 16.24 18.31 6.59
CA TYR A 368 17.38 18.39 7.50
C TYR A 368 18.02 19.78 7.41
N ARG A 369 17.97 20.54 8.51
CA ARG A 369 18.68 21.81 8.62
C ARG A 369 19.94 21.56 9.43
N LYS A 370 21.11 21.65 8.79
CA LYS A 370 22.39 21.71 9.54
C LYS A 370 22.26 22.88 10.53
N LYS A 371 22.40 22.61 11.83
CA LYS A 371 22.62 23.70 12.79
C LYS A 371 23.93 24.36 12.37
N SER A 372 23.87 25.61 11.92
CA SER A 372 25.06 26.46 11.83
C SER A 372 25.74 26.38 13.19
N LYS A 373 26.97 25.88 13.26
CA LYS A 373 27.80 26.11 14.44
C LYS A 373 27.94 27.62 14.52
N HIS A 374 27.32 28.24 15.51
CA HIS A 374 27.76 29.57 15.92
C HIS A 374 29.23 29.38 16.30
N ILE A 375 30.11 29.87 15.45
CA ILE A 375 31.49 30.13 15.81
C ILE A 375 31.35 31.26 16.82
N GLU A 376 31.44 30.92 18.11
CA GLU A 376 31.76 31.91 19.13
C GLU A 376 33.10 32.53 18.69
N LEU A 377 33.02 33.79 18.28
CA LEU A 377 34.17 34.66 18.04
C LEU A 377 34.65 35.21 19.38
#